data_AF-A0AAV6SMT7-F1
#
_entry.id   AF-A0AAV6SMT7-F1
#
_cell.length_a   1.000
_cell.length_b   1.000
_cell.length_c   1.000
_cell.angle_alpha   90.00
_cell.angle_beta   90.00
_cell.angle_gamma   90.00
#
_symmetry.space_group_name_H-M   'P 1'
#
loop_
_entity.id
_entity.type
_entity.pdbx_description
1 polymer ?
#
loop_
_entity_poly.entity_id
_entity_poly.type
_entity_poly.pdbx_seq_one_letter_code
_entity_poly.pdbx_strand_id
1 'polypeptide(L)'
;MTSRITSPTAQRIASPIAHRVARPSCEAMFSKLLTIVEEIKETQMVHDKMLNVLLKKEDASVMEVPDREVFPLQTQADVEALEEKLGERSLMSAVVAMVADIGGTSVDDATRRMMKYVLSNQLALNYNMFGRSLRTCVFSTLCMALKKNSLTAKVNQQEAEKALSKWFTGARNRGGRRASRQPVPN
;
A
#
# COMPACT_ATOMS: atom_id res chain seq x y z
N MET A 1 -18.85 -72.27 -74.13
CA MET A 1 -19.34 -71.26 -75.09
C MET A 1 -20.49 -70.49 -74.44
N THR A 2 -20.72 -69.23 -74.88
CA THR A 2 -21.77 -68.23 -74.49
C THR A 2 -21.58 -67.53 -73.12
N SER A 3 -20.88 -66.37 -73.05
CA SER A 3 -21.30 -64.96 -73.30
C SER A 3 -21.92 -64.27 -72.04
N ARG A 4 -21.18 -63.42 -71.31
CA ARG A 4 -21.21 -61.92 -71.32
C ARG A 4 -22.65 -61.33 -71.35
N ILE A 5 -23.05 -60.46 -70.40
CA ILE A 5 -22.95 -58.99 -70.55
C ILE A 5 -23.32 -58.24 -69.23
N THR A 6 -22.40 -57.37 -68.78
CA THR A 6 -22.49 -55.99 -68.19
C THR A 6 -23.42 -55.67 -66.99
N SER A 7 -22.89 -55.27 -65.82
CA SER A 7 -22.54 -53.88 -65.35
C SER A 7 -23.73 -53.15 -64.68
N PRO A 8 -23.56 -52.13 -63.79
CA PRO A 8 -22.40 -51.24 -63.67
C PRO A 8 -21.95 -50.81 -62.25
N THR A 9 -20.68 -50.39 -62.21
CA THR A 9 -20.18 -49.16 -61.58
C THR A 9 -20.49 -48.87 -60.11
N ALA A 10 -19.44 -48.95 -59.29
CA ALA A 10 -19.14 -47.89 -58.33
C ALA A 10 -17.62 -47.69 -58.25
N GLN A 11 -17.10 -46.76 -59.07
CA GLN A 11 -15.80 -46.14 -58.84
C GLN A 11 -15.84 -45.47 -57.47
N ARG A 12 -14.96 -45.88 -56.55
CA ARG A 12 -14.61 -44.99 -55.43
C ARG A 12 -13.30 -44.29 -55.77
N ILE A 13 -13.50 -43.05 -56.22
CA ILE A 13 -12.48 -42.04 -56.48
C ILE A 13 -11.70 -41.74 -55.20
N ALA A 14 -10.44 -41.41 -55.44
CA ALA A 14 -9.33 -41.09 -54.55
C ALA A 14 -9.62 -40.13 -53.39
N SER A 15 -8.56 -40.01 -52.56
CA SER A 15 -8.09 -38.80 -51.87
C SER A 15 -8.35 -38.79 -50.36
N PRO A 16 -7.67 -37.91 -49.61
CA PRO A 16 -6.30 -37.41 -49.74
C PRO A 16 -5.52 -37.76 -48.45
N ILE A 17 -4.23 -37.44 -48.41
CA ILE A 17 -3.48 -37.31 -47.16
C ILE A 17 -4.27 -36.32 -46.28
N ALA A 18 -5.03 -36.85 -45.33
CA ALA A 18 -5.74 -36.02 -44.36
C ALA A 18 -4.68 -35.48 -43.39
N HIS A 19 -4.16 -34.29 -43.71
CA HIS A 19 -3.53 -33.43 -42.74
C HIS A 19 -4.53 -33.28 -41.58
N ARG A 20 -4.25 -34.01 -40.49
CA ARG A 20 -5.00 -33.90 -39.24
C ARG A 20 -4.74 -32.49 -38.71
N VAL A 21 -5.57 -31.54 -39.10
CA VAL A 21 -5.62 -30.22 -38.47
C VAL A 21 -6.05 -30.47 -37.03
N ALA A 22 -5.08 -30.49 -36.12
CA ALA A 22 -5.31 -30.74 -34.71
C ALA A 22 -6.25 -29.64 -34.18
N ARG A 23 -7.45 -30.04 -33.73
CA ARG A 23 -8.30 -29.14 -32.93
C ARG A 23 -7.51 -28.79 -31.66
N PRO A 24 -7.36 -27.51 -31.31
CA PRO A 24 -6.65 -27.15 -30.08
C PRO A 24 -7.38 -27.77 -28.90
N SER A 25 -6.66 -28.59 -28.13
CA SER A 25 -7.12 -29.13 -26.85
C SER A 25 -7.47 -27.96 -25.91
N CYS A 26 -8.38 -28.18 -24.96
CA CYS A 26 -8.63 -27.24 -23.87
C CYS A 26 -7.34 -26.79 -23.20
N GLU A 27 -6.38 -27.70 -23.03
CA GLU A 27 -5.04 -27.41 -22.51
C GLU A 27 -4.31 -26.35 -23.34
N ALA A 28 -4.31 -26.49 -24.68
CA ALA A 28 -3.72 -25.50 -25.58
C ALA A 28 -4.45 -24.14 -25.54
N MET A 29 -5.76 -24.14 -25.23
CA MET A 29 -6.52 -22.91 -25.02
C MET A 29 -6.19 -22.27 -23.66
N PHE A 30 -6.04 -23.06 -22.60
CA PHE A 30 -5.62 -22.58 -21.28
C PHE A 30 -4.20 -22.00 -21.31
N SER A 31 -3.27 -22.63 -22.03
CA SER A 31 -1.92 -22.06 -22.23
C SER A 31 -1.99 -20.70 -22.91
N LYS A 32 -2.80 -20.55 -23.97
CA LYS A 32 -3.01 -19.26 -24.65
C LYS A 32 -3.60 -18.21 -23.70
N LEU A 33 -4.57 -18.59 -22.87
CA LEU A 33 -5.16 -17.68 -21.87
C LEU A 33 -4.12 -17.24 -20.83
N LEU A 34 -3.29 -18.17 -20.33
CA LEU A 34 -2.21 -17.85 -19.39
C LEU A 34 -1.21 -16.87 -20.01
N THR A 35 -0.79 -17.10 -21.25
CA THR A 35 0.10 -16.19 -21.97
C THR A 35 -0.51 -14.79 -22.11
N ILE A 36 -1.78 -14.68 -22.49
CA ILE A 36 -2.46 -13.38 -22.60
C ILE A 36 -2.54 -12.68 -21.23
N VAL A 37 -2.79 -13.42 -20.15
CA VAL A 37 -2.81 -12.85 -18.79
C VAL A 37 -1.42 -12.38 -18.35
N GLU A 38 -0.36 -13.10 -18.72
CA GLU A 38 1.02 -12.68 -18.49
C GLU A 38 1.35 -11.40 -19.27
N GLU A 39 0.97 -11.31 -20.55
CA GLU A 39 1.12 -10.11 -21.37
C GLU A 39 0.34 -8.92 -20.80
N ILE A 40 -0.89 -9.13 -20.32
CA ILE A 40 -1.68 -8.09 -19.63
C ILE A 40 -0.96 -7.61 -18.37
N LYS A 41 -0.36 -8.52 -17.59
CA LYS A 41 0.42 -8.14 -16.40
C LYS A 41 1.63 -7.28 -16.78
N GLU A 42 2.33 -7.61 -17.86
CA GLU A 42 3.47 -6.83 -18.35
C GLU A 42 3.05 -5.43 -18.82
N THR A 43 1.97 -5.34 -19.60
CA THR A 43 1.44 -4.03 -20.05
C THR A 43 0.95 -3.17 -18.89
N GLN A 44 0.28 -3.76 -17.88
CA GLN A 44 -0.09 -3.05 -16.65
C GLN A 44 1.12 -2.50 -15.90
N MET A 45 2.20 -3.28 -15.79
CA MET A 45 3.44 -2.80 -15.19
C MET A 45 4.04 -1.60 -15.93
N VAL A 46 3.91 -1.55 -17.26
CA VAL A 46 4.36 -0.40 -18.07
C VAL A 46 3.45 0.81 -17.84
N HIS A 47 2.13 0.61 -17.80
CA HIS A 47 1.18 1.68 -17.51
C HIS A 47 1.40 2.26 -16.10
N ASP A 48 1.63 1.44 -15.08
CA ASP A 48 1.93 1.88 -13.72
C ASP A 48 3.20 2.74 -13.67
N LYS A 49 4.24 2.36 -14.42
CA LYS A 49 5.48 3.16 -14.55
C LYS A 49 5.21 4.50 -15.25
N MET A 50 4.40 4.50 -16.31
CA MET A 50 4.07 5.71 -17.05
C MET A 50 3.20 6.66 -16.21
N LEU A 51 2.21 6.14 -15.48
CA LEU A 51 1.41 6.91 -14.53
C LEU A 51 2.30 7.51 -13.43
N ASN A 52 3.24 6.75 -12.88
CA ASN A 52 4.21 7.27 -11.92
C ASN A 52 5.08 8.39 -12.49
N VAL A 53 5.44 8.33 -13.79
CA VAL A 53 6.19 9.41 -14.46
C VAL A 53 5.32 10.64 -14.70
N LEU A 54 4.05 10.47 -15.06
CA LEU A 54 3.10 11.55 -15.28
C LEU A 54 2.71 12.25 -13.98
N LEU A 55 2.46 11.50 -12.90
CA LEU A 55 2.24 12.04 -11.55
C LEU A 55 3.43 12.90 -11.11
N LYS A 56 4.66 12.41 -11.31
CA LYS A 56 5.89 13.20 -11.05
C LYS A 56 6.03 14.45 -11.90
N LYS A 57 5.31 14.55 -13.03
CA LYS A 57 5.35 15.70 -13.94
C LYS A 57 4.26 16.74 -13.60
N GLU A 58 3.17 16.32 -12.96
CA GLU A 58 2.10 17.20 -12.48
C GLU A 58 2.48 17.93 -11.17
N ASP A 59 3.50 17.45 -10.44
CA ASP A 59 4.17 18.18 -9.35
C ASP A 59 4.96 19.43 -9.83
N ALA A 60 5.00 19.72 -11.13
CA ALA A 60 5.60 20.93 -11.70
C ALA A 60 4.68 22.18 -11.61
N SER A 61 3.73 22.18 -10.67
CA SER A 61 3.09 23.38 -10.12
C SER A 61 3.39 23.43 -8.62
N VAL A 62 4.41 24.22 -8.28
CA VAL A 62 5.01 24.42 -6.94
C VAL A 62 4.01 24.34 -5.79
N MET A 63 3.96 23.17 -5.16
CA MET A 63 3.67 23.04 -3.74
C MET A 63 4.51 21.86 -3.26
N GLU A 64 5.57 22.15 -2.50
CA GLU A 64 6.48 21.11 -2.01
C GLU A 64 5.69 20.12 -1.16
N VAL A 65 5.41 18.94 -1.71
CA VAL A 65 5.10 17.77 -0.91
C VAL A 65 6.30 17.61 0.02
N PRO A 66 6.11 17.66 1.37
CA PRO A 66 7.23 17.55 2.27
C PRO A 66 7.91 16.22 1.97
N ASP A 67 9.20 16.31 1.62
CA ASP A 67 9.98 15.20 1.14
C ASP A 67 9.81 14.00 2.08
N ARG A 68 9.80 12.76 1.56
CA ARG A 68 9.68 11.56 2.43
C ARG A 68 10.78 11.49 3.50
N GLU A 69 11.84 12.28 3.32
CA GLU A 69 12.96 12.46 4.22
C GLU A 69 12.62 13.25 5.50
N VAL A 70 11.49 13.96 5.56
CA VAL A 70 11.07 14.77 6.73
C VAL A 70 10.76 13.91 7.96
N PHE A 71 10.44 12.64 7.77
CA PHE A 71 10.06 11.71 8.83
C PHE A 71 11.01 10.50 8.91
N PRO A 72 11.27 9.93 10.10
CA PRO A 72 10.75 10.31 11.41
C PRO A 72 11.47 11.49 12.06
N LEU A 73 10.75 12.30 12.82
CA LEU A 73 11.31 13.37 13.63
C LEU A 73 12.27 12.80 14.70
N GLN A 74 13.45 13.40 14.83
CA GLN A 74 14.51 12.90 15.70
C GLN A 74 14.73 13.78 16.92
N THR A 75 14.56 15.09 16.76
CA THR A 75 14.81 16.07 17.81
C THR A 75 13.56 16.89 18.14
N GLN A 76 13.59 17.55 19.31
CA GLN A 76 12.55 18.48 19.72
C GLN A 76 12.49 19.71 18.78
N ALA A 77 13.63 20.14 18.23
CA ALA A 77 13.69 21.23 17.26
C ALA A 77 12.98 20.86 15.95
N ASP A 78 13.09 19.60 15.51
CA ASP A 78 12.38 19.12 14.31
C ASP A 78 10.87 19.20 14.50
N VAL A 79 10.37 18.91 15.70
CA VAL A 79 8.94 19.00 16.04
C VAL A 79 8.48 20.46 16.01
N GLU A 80 9.25 21.37 16.62
CA GLU A 80 8.93 22.80 16.66
C GLU A 80 8.92 23.40 15.24
N ALA A 81 9.90 23.05 14.42
CA ALA A 81 9.98 23.47 13.02
C ALA A 81 8.81 22.91 12.18
N LEU A 82 8.44 21.64 12.39
CA LEU A 82 7.29 21.06 11.69
C LEU A 82 5.98 21.74 12.12
N GLU A 83 5.81 22.05 13.40
CA GLU A 83 4.60 22.72 13.90
C GLU A 83 4.40 24.12 13.36
N GLU A 84 5.49 24.89 13.23
CA GLU A 84 5.44 26.21 12.60
C GLU A 84 4.95 26.09 11.15
N LYS A 85 5.48 25.11 10.41
CA LYS A 85 5.09 24.84 9.03
C LYS A 85 3.66 24.30 8.90
N LEU A 86 3.20 23.49 9.85
CA LEU A 86 1.83 22.93 9.87
C LEU A 86 0.75 24.00 10.08
N GLY A 87 1.10 25.26 10.36
CA GLY A 87 0.18 26.39 10.26
C GLY A 87 -0.34 26.61 8.84
N GLU A 88 0.38 26.14 7.83
CA GLU A 88 -0.05 26.18 6.43
C GLU A 88 -1.06 25.07 6.11
N ARG A 89 -2.29 25.44 5.72
CA ARG A 89 -3.40 24.48 5.48
C ARG A 89 -3.09 23.46 4.39
N SER A 90 -2.39 23.87 3.34
CA SER A 90 -1.92 23.04 2.22
C SER A 90 -0.97 21.95 2.72
N LEU A 91 0.06 22.34 3.46
CA LEU A 91 1.03 21.42 4.05
C LEU A 91 0.36 20.46 5.03
N MET A 92 -0.50 20.97 5.90
CA MET A 92 -1.24 20.14 6.85
C MET A 92 -2.06 19.07 6.12
N SER A 93 -2.81 19.45 5.07
CA SER A 93 -3.59 18.51 4.26
C SER A 93 -2.71 17.42 3.60
N ALA A 94 -1.56 17.81 3.07
CA ALA A 94 -0.59 16.90 2.47
C ALA A 94 -0.01 15.91 3.50
N VAL A 95 0.44 16.41 4.65
CA VAL A 95 0.96 15.58 5.75
C VAL A 95 -0.13 14.62 6.27
N VAL A 96 -1.36 15.11 6.46
CA VAL A 96 -2.50 14.25 6.85
C VAL A 96 -2.72 13.14 5.82
N ALA A 97 -2.67 13.44 4.51
CA ALA A 97 -2.82 12.43 3.46
C ALA A 97 -1.71 11.37 3.52
N MET A 98 -0.44 11.80 3.57
CA MET A 98 0.70 10.88 3.64
C MET A 98 0.65 9.98 4.86
N VAL A 99 0.33 10.54 6.03
CA VAL A 99 0.23 9.75 7.27
C VAL A 99 -0.99 8.81 7.22
N ALA A 100 -2.11 9.25 6.64
CA ALA A 100 -3.31 8.41 6.48
C ALA A 100 -3.05 7.18 5.61
N ASP A 101 -2.29 7.34 4.53
CA ASP A 101 -1.93 6.26 3.58
C ASP A 101 -1.09 5.17 4.23
N ILE A 102 -0.24 5.52 5.21
CA ILE A 102 0.56 4.55 5.96
C ILE A 102 -0.31 3.66 6.84
N GLY A 103 -1.43 4.22 7.33
CA GLY A 103 -2.30 3.76 8.41
C GLY A 103 -2.35 2.26 8.70
N GLY A 104 -3.53 1.63 8.68
CA GLY A 104 -3.66 0.24 9.12
C GLY A 104 -5.11 -0.22 9.10
N THR A 105 -5.34 -1.49 9.39
CA THR A 105 -6.69 -2.09 9.30
C THR A 105 -7.54 -1.90 10.55
N SER A 106 -6.94 -1.40 11.63
CA SER A 106 -7.61 -1.08 12.89
C SER A 106 -7.02 0.19 13.50
N VAL A 107 -7.74 0.81 14.43
CA VAL A 107 -7.29 2.05 15.11
C VAL A 107 -5.92 1.86 15.77
N ASP A 108 -5.74 0.75 16.49
CA ASP A 108 -4.48 0.44 17.19
C ASP A 108 -3.34 0.15 16.19
N ASP A 109 -3.63 -0.51 15.06
CA ASP A 109 -2.64 -0.80 14.00
C ASP A 109 -2.22 0.47 13.26
N ALA A 110 -3.20 1.27 12.84
CA ALA A 110 -3.02 2.55 12.18
C ALA A 110 -2.23 3.51 13.08
N THR A 111 -2.67 3.68 14.32
CA THR A 111 -1.96 4.50 15.32
C THR A 111 -0.51 4.05 15.46
N ARG A 112 -0.25 2.74 15.56
CA ARG A 112 1.11 2.23 15.72
C ARG A 112 2.01 2.55 14.52
N ARG A 113 1.50 2.37 13.30
CA ARG A 113 2.24 2.57 12.05
C ARG A 113 2.46 4.06 11.76
N MET A 114 1.42 4.88 11.86
CA MET A 114 1.49 6.34 11.71
C MET A 114 2.48 6.95 12.69
N MET A 115 2.40 6.58 13.97
CA MET A 115 3.29 7.13 14.98
C MET A 115 4.75 6.70 14.80
N LYS A 116 5.00 5.47 14.35
CA LYS A 116 6.36 4.99 14.03
C LYS A 116 6.95 5.71 12.83
N TYR A 117 6.10 6.14 11.90
CA TYR A 117 6.51 6.96 10.78
C TYR A 117 6.85 8.38 11.23
N VAL A 118 5.96 9.03 12.00
CA VAL A 118 6.12 10.45 12.37
C VAL A 118 7.22 10.68 13.41
N LEU A 119 7.35 9.83 14.42
CA LEU A 119 8.30 10.01 15.52
C LEU A 119 9.30 8.86 15.64
N SER A 120 10.57 9.23 15.80
CA SER A 120 11.59 8.26 16.16
C SER A 120 11.34 7.70 17.57
N ASN A 121 11.78 6.46 17.81
CA ASN A 121 11.64 5.85 19.14
C ASN A 121 12.37 6.64 20.22
N GLN A 122 13.52 7.26 19.91
CA GLN A 122 14.28 8.04 20.88
C GLN A 122 13.56 9.34 21.24
N LEU A 123 13.03 10.06 20.24
CA LEU A 123 12.25 11.27 20.46
C LEU A 123 10.96 10.98 21.23
N ALA A 124 10.28 9.87 20.91
CA ALA A 124 9.06 9.46 21.59
C ALA A 124 9.26 9.17 23.09
N LEU A 125 10.50 8.92 23.57
CA LEU A 125 10.79 8.79 25.00
C LEU A 125 10.70 10.12 25.75
N ASN A 126 10.91 11.24 25.06
CA ASN A 126 10.88 12.59 25.62
C ASN A 126 9.44 13.10 25.81
N TYR A 127 8.47 12.43 25.18
CA TYR A 127 7.04 12.72 25.32
C TYR A 127 6.42 11.77 26.34
N ASN A 128 5.95 12.33 27.45
CA ASN A 128 5.20 11.63 28.48
C ASN A 128 3.84 12.32 28.66
N MET A 129 2.80 11.54 28.93
CA MET A 129 1.42 12.03 29.13
C MET A 129 1.26 13.07 30.26
N PHE A 130 2.30 13.33 31.05
CA PHE A 130 2.31 14.27 32.18
C PHE A 130 3.37 15.38 32.05
N GLY A 131 4.01 15.55 30.88
CA GLY A 131 5.06 16.55 30.66
C GLY A 131 4.96 17.23 29.30
N ARG A 132 6.06 17.30 28.53
CA ARG A 132 6.02 17.87 27.16
C ARG A 132 4.99 17.08 26.35
N SER A 133 3.90 17.74 25.96
CA SER A 133 2.98 17.25 24.94
C SER A 133 3.61 17.52 23.58
N LEU A 134 3.45 16.61 22.62
CA LEU A 134 3.50 17.01 21.21
C LEU A 134 2.48 18.13 21.07
N ARG A 135 2.87 19.29 20.56
CA ARG A 135 1.98 20.45 20.61
C ARG A 135 0.81 20.16 19.66
N THR A 136 -0.23 20.97 19.82
CA THR A 136 -1.59 20.69 19.34
C THR A 136 -1.68 20.38 17.85
N CYS A 137 -0.80 20.92 17.01
CA CYS A 137 -0.88 20.75 15.55
C CYS A 137 -0.43 19.38 15.05
N VAL A 138 0.70 18.82 15.52
CA VAL A 138 1.13 17.46 15.12
C VAL A 138 0.14 16.43 15.63
N PHE A 139 -0.34 16.60 16.86
CA PHE A 139 -1.34 15.73 17.46
C PHE A 139 -2.67 15.78 16.69
N SER A 140 -3.15 16.98 16.36
CA SER A 140 -4.33 17.18 15.50
C SER A 140 -4.16 16.50 14.14
N THR A 141 -2.99 16.66 13.51
CA THR A 141 -2.65 16.05 12.22
C THR A 141 -2.75 14.53 12.27
N LEU A 142 -2.29 13.90 13.35
CA LEU A 142 -2.42 12.47 13.58
C LEU A 142 -3.89 12.03 13.80
N CYS A 143 -4.67 12.80 14.56
CA CYS A 143 -6.11 12.55 14.71
C CYS A 143 -6.85 12.65 13.36
N MET A 144 -6.53 13.67 12.56
CA MET A 144 -7.09 13.83 11.23
C MET A 144 -6.67 12.70 10.28
N ALA A 145 -5.43 12.22 10.37
CA ALA A 145 -4.96 11.10 9.58
C ALA A 145 -5.71 9.80 9.89
N LEU A 146 -5.99 9.53 11.18
CA LEU A 146 -6.82 8.40 11.60
C LEU A 146 -8.25 8.48 11.03
N LYS A 147 -8.83 9.68 10.99
CA LYS A 147 -10.17 9.90 10.43
C LYS A 147 -10.19 9.85 8.89
N LYS A 148 -9.07 10.17 8.24
CA LYS A 148 -8.93 10.14 6.77
C LYS A 148 -8.63 8.73 6.25
N ASN A 149 -8.02 7.88 7.05
CA ASN A 149 -7.75 6.49 6.66
C ASN A 149 -9.05 5.72 6.40
N SER A 150 -9.15 5.07 5.24
CA SER A 150 -10.37 4.41 4.76
C SER A 150 -10.90 3.31 5.69
N LEU A 151 -10.02 2.65 6.44
CA LEU A 151 -10.36 1.55 7.33
C LEU A 151 -10.63 1.99 8.77
N THR A 152 -10.24 3.21 9.15
CA THR A 152 -10.48 3.78 10.49
C THR A 152 -11.35 5.05 10.47
N ALA A 153 -11.96 5.41 9.34
CA ALA A 153 -12.72 6.64 9.17
C ALA A 153 -13.90 6.84 10.15
N LYS A 154 -14.41 5.75 10.76
CA LYS A 154 -15.50 5.78 11.74
C LYS A 154 -15.07 6.26 13.14
N VAL A 155 -13.77 6.36 13.38
CA VAL A 155 -13.21 6.75 14.68
C VAL A 155 -13.63 8.17 15.02
N ASN A 156 -14.19 8.33 16.22
CA ASN A 156 -14.48 9.67 16.75
C ASN A 156 -13.22 10.32 17.33
N GLN A 157 -13.30 11.63 17.61
CA GLN A 157 -12.15 12.38 18.11
C GLN A 157 -11.60 11.80 19.43
N GLN A 158 -12.47 11.45 20.38
CA GLN A 158 -12.06 10.91 21.68
C GLN A 158 -11.35 9.55 21.56
N GLU A 159 -11.81 8.70 20.64
CA GLU A 159 -11.18 7.41 20.36
C GLU A 159 -9.80 7.56 19.73
N ALA A 160 -9.64 8.50 18.79
CA ALA A 160 -8.34 8.82 18.19
C ALA A 160 -7.36 9.32 19.27
N GLU A 161 -7.81 10.26 20.12
CA GLU A 161 -7.01 10.80 21.22
C GLU A 161 -6.62 9.73 22.22
N LYS A 162 -7.56 8.84 22.57
CA LYS A 162 -7.31 7.71 23.46
C LYS A 162 -6.30 6.73 22.88
N ALA A 163 -6.38 6.43 21.58
CA ALA A 163 -5.44 5.54 20.90
C ALA A 163 -4.03 6.14 20.87
N LEU A 164 -3.90 7.42 20.54
CA LEU A 164 -2.63 8.15 20.57
C LEU A 164 -2.05 8.21 21.99
N SER A 165 -2.89 8.50 22.99
CA SER A 165 -2.51 8.55 24.41
C SER A 165 -1.99 7.19 24.91
N LYS A 166 -2.70 6.11 24.56
CA LYS A 166 -2.27 4.72 24.81
C LYS A 166 -0.91 4.45 24.16
N TRP A 167 -0.68 4.95 22.95
CA TRP A 167 0.59 4.81 22.26
C TRP A 167 1.73 5.55 22.97
N PHE A 168 1.55 6.79 23.44
CA PHE A 168 2.59 7.52 24.20
C PHE A 168 2.92 6.85 25.53
N THR A 169 1.90 6.39 26.24
CA THR A 169 2.09 5.67 27.51
C THR A 169 2.95 4.42 27.32
N GLY A 170 2.75 3.73 26.19
CA GLY A 170 3.55 2.58 25.80
C GLY A 170 4.94 2.90 25.23
N ALA A 171 5.23 4.16 24.86
CA ALA A 171 6.46 4.55 24.18
C ALA A 171 7.72 4.26 25.01
N ARG A 172 7.66 4.53 26.32
CA ARG A 172 8.73 4.26 27.29
C ARG A 172 9.19 2.79 27.31
N ASN A 173 8.32 1.89 26.88
CA ASN A 173 8.50 0.44 26.96
C ASN A 173 8.84 -0.19 25.60
N ARG A 174 9.14 0.62 24.58
CA ARG A 174 9.61 0.17 23.25
C ARG A 174 11.14 0.04 23.22
N GLY A 175 11.66 -0.74 22.27
CA GLY A 175 13.12 -0.92 22.10
C GLY A 175 13.81 -1.74 23.19
N GLY A 176 13.12 -2.73 23.78
CA GLY A 176 13.71 -3.67 24.76
C GLY A 176 13.74 -3.20 26.22
N ARG A 177 13.37 -1.93 26.52
CA ARG A 177 13.36 -1.37 27.89
C ARG A 177 12.38 -2.02 28.87
N ARG A 178 11.47 -2.88 28.37
CA ARG A 178 10.59 -3.72 29.19
C ARG A 178 11.34 -4.91 29.79
N ALA A 179 12.26 -5.51 29.02
CA ALA A 179 13.09 -6.62 29.45
C ALA A 179 14.15 -6.16 30.47
N SER A 180 14.70 -4.95 30.31
CA SER A 180 15.71 -4.39 31.23
C SER A 180 15.16 -3.97 32.60
N ARG A 181 13.85 -4.11 32.86
CA ARG A 181 13.20 -3.87 34.17
C ARG A 181 12.63 -5.13 34.79
N GLN A 182 12.75 -6.27 34.12
CA GLN A 182 12.44 -7.55 34.76
C GLN A 182 13.49 -7.74 35.87
N PRO A 183 13.08 -8.06 37.10
CA PRO A 183 14.03 -8.42 38.14
C PRO A 183 14.87 -9.60 37.62
N VAL A 184 16.20 -9.49 37.75
CA VAL A 184 17.10 -10.59 37.42
C VAL A 184 16.72 -11.74 38.36
N PRO A 185 16.45 -12.95 37.85
CA PRO A 185 16.14 -14.09 38.71
C PRO A 185 17.34 -14.34 39.63
N ASN A 186 17.08 -14.41 40.94
CA ASN A 186 18.04 -14.83 41.96
C ASN A 186 18.40 -16.30 41.79
#